data_AF-A0A4P7VQC5-F1
#
_entry.id   AF-A0A4P7VQC5-F1
#
_cell.length_a   1.000
_cell.length_b   1.000
_cell.length_c   1.000
_cell.angle_alpha   90.00
_cell.angle_beta   90.00
_cell.angle_gamma   90.00
#
_symmetry.space_group_name_H-M   'P 1'
#
loop_
_entity.id
_entity.type
_entity.pdbx_description
1 polymer ?
#
loop_
_entity_poly.entity_id
_entity_poly.type
_entity_poly.pdbx_seq_one_letter_code
_entity_poly.pdbx_strand_id
1 'polypeptide(L)'
;MDNKLRIAVQSKGRLYEETMELLAEAGIKLTAVKRTLLVPSRNFPVELLFLRDDDIPDSVANGTADLGIVGLNEVLEKEKDVEVVKELGFSKCHLSLAIPKREDYTGLSWFNNRKIATSYPVILSHFLERNGIRADIHVITGSVEIAPGIGLADAIFDIVSSGSTLISNNLVEVERIVESQAVLISPRRRHLSESKREVLDELLFRFDAVKAADGKKYILMNVPRNKLDDVLMVLPGIKSPTILPLANSDWCSVHSVLEEKKLWEIIGKLKNAGAEGILALDIEKMIL
;
A
#
# COMPACT_ATOMS: atom_id res chain seq x y z
N MET A 1 -3.64 -17.54 -29.04
CA MET A 1 -3.72 -17.70 -27.57
C MET A 1 -3.88 -16.31 -26.99
N ASP A 2 -4.80 -16.12 -26.05
CA ASP A 2 -5.05 -14.79 -25.50
C ASP A 2 -3.83 -14.35 -24.68
N ASN A 3 -3.14 -13.32 -25.14
CA ASN A 3 -1.85 -12.87 -24.61
C ASN A 3 -2.00 -11.93 -23.41
N LYS A 4 -3.23 -11.78 -22.91
CA LYS A 4 -3.57 -10.86 -21.84
C LYS A 4 -3.26 -11.47 -20.48
N LEU A 5 -2.69 -10.64 -19.62
CA LEU A 5 -2.47 -10.95 -18.22
C LEU A 5 -3.74 -10.61 -17.44
N ARG A 6 -4.41 -11.61 -16.88
CA ARG A 6 -5.62 -11.43 -16.07
C ARG A 6 -5.26 -11.21 -14.62
N ILE A 7 -5.65 -10.06 -14.07
CA ILE A 7 -5.34 -9.66 -12.70
C ILE A 7 -6.64 -9.61 -11.88
N ALA A 8 -6.74 -10.45 -10.86
CA ALA A 8 -7.83 -10.40 -9.90
C ALA A 8 -7.66 -9.18 -8.98
N VAL A 9 -8.73 -8.41 -8.78
CA VAL A 9 -8.73 -7.18 -7.97
C VAL A 9 -10.01 -7.10 -7.14
N GLN A 10 -9.96 -6.43 -5.99
CA GLN A 10 -11.16 -6.24 -5.17
C GLN A 10 -12.19 -5.39 -5.92
N SER A 11 -13.47 -5.72 -5.77
CA SER A 11 -14.58 -5.07 -6.50
C SER A 11 -14.99 -3.70 -5.98
N LYS A 12 -14.59 -3.33 -4.75
CA LYS A 12 -14.94 -2.06 -4.09
C LYS A 12 -14.07 -1.81 -2.86
N GLY A 13 -14.16 -0.62 -2.28
CA GLY A 13 -13.47 -0.24 -1.03
C GLY A 13 -12.12 0.42 -1.28
N ARG A 14 -11.41 0.71 -0.19
CA ARG A 14 -10.14 1.45 -0.22
C ARG A 14 -9.08 0.81 -1.12
N LEU A 15 -8.88 -0.51 -1.00
CA LEU A 15 -7.90 -1.24 -1.80
C LEU A 15 -8.24 -1.19 -3.29
N TYR A 16 -9.54 -1.23 -3.65
CA TYR A 16 -9.98 -1.03 -5.03
C TYR A 16 -9.63 0.38 -5.54
N GLU A 17 -9.96 1.42 -4.76
CA GLU A 17 -9.70 2.81 -5.16
C GLU A 17 -8.20 3.05 -5.42
N GLU A 18 -7.34 2.68 -4.48
CA GLU A 18 -5.89 2.83 -4.61
C GLU A 18 -5.30 1.93 -5.72
N THR A 19 -5.86 0.73 -5.95
CA THR A 19 -5.44 -0.15 -7.06
C THR A 19 -5.75 0.51 -8.41
N MET A 20 -6.93 1.10 -8.54
CA MET A 20 -7.35 1.77 -9.77
C MET A 20 -6.53 3.04 -10.03
N GLU A 21 -6.17 3.76 -8.97
CA GLU A 21 -5.25 4.90 -9.03
C GLU A 21 -3.86 4.48 -9.52
N LEU A 22 -3.25 3.46 -8.89
CA LEU A 22 -1.95 2.93 -9.33
C LEU A 22 -1.96 2.49 -10.81
N LEU A 23 -3.02 1.81 -11.24
CA LEU A 23 -3.16 1.39 -12.64
C LEU A 23 -3.28 2.61 -13.58
N ALA A 24 -4.04 3.64 -13.19
CA ALA A 24 -4.17 4.87 -13.96
C ALA A 24 -2.84 5.62 -14.06
N GLU A 25 -2.12 5.78 -12.95
CA GLU A 25 -0.80 6.41 -12.89
C GLU A 25 0.24 5.64 -13.71
N ALA A 26 0.19 4.31 -13.69
CA ALA A 26 0.99 3.42 -14.54
C ALA A 26 0.58 3.47 -16.04
N GLY A 27 -0.40 4.29 -16.39
CA GLY A 27 -0.87 4.51 -17.76
C GLY A 27 -1.75 3.38 -18.29
N ILE A 28 -2.34 2.55 -17.44
CA ILE A 28 -3.22 1.43 -17.82
C ILE A 28 -4.66 1.95 -17.93
N LYS A 29 -5.17 2.08 -19.16
CA LYS A 29 -6.50 2.66 -19.41
C LYS A 29 -7.57 1.58 -19.51
N LEU A 30 -8.39 1.50 -18.48
CA LEU A 30 -9.47 0.52 -18.40
C LEU A 30 -10.71 0.98 -19.18
N THR A 31 -11.43 0.03 -19.76
CA THR A 31 -12.71 0.33 -20.41
C THR A 31 -13.79 0.49 -19.34
N ALA A 32 -14.41 1.67 -19.27
CA ALA A 32 -15.58 1.86 -18.41
C ALA A 32 -16.74 0.99 -18.93
N VAL A 33 -17.06 -0.09 -18.22
CA VAL A 33 -18.21 -0.94 -18.52
C VAL A 33 -19.00 -1.13 -17.23
N LYS A 34 -20.30 -0.83 -17.26
CA LYS A 34 -21.19 -1.05 -16.11
C LYS A 34 -21.53 -2.53 -16.02
N ARG A 35 -21.39 -3.12 -14.82
CA ARG A 35 -21.86 -4.46 -14.43
C ARG A 35 -21.11 -5.68 -15.01
N THR A 36 -19.84 -5.55 -15.39
CA THR A 36 -19.02 -6.71 -15.82
C THR A 36 -17.93 -7.03 -14.81
N LEU A 37 -17.78 -8.31 -14.47
CA LEU A 37 -16.69 -8.80 -13.61
C LEU A 37 -15.33 -8.78 -14.32
N LEU A 38 -15.31 -8.84 -15.65
CA LEU A 38 -14.09 -8.85 -16.45
C LEU A 38 -14.00 -7.54 -17.26
N VAL A 39 -12.92 -6.78 -17.09
CA VAL A 39 -12.72 -5.48 -17.74
C VAL A 39 -11.34 -5.42 -18.41
N PRO A 40 -11.28 -5.38 -19.75
CA PRO A 40 -10.01 -5.27 -20.46
C PRO A 40 -9.48 -3.82 -20.44
N SER A 41 -8.15 -3.71 -20.39
CA SER A 41 -7.44 -2.47 -20.73
C SER A 41 -7.46 -2.23 -22.24
N ARG A 42 -7.45 -0.96 -22.63
CA ARG A 42 -7.50 -0.50 -24.03
C ARG A 42 -6.13 -0.35 -24.67
N ASN A 43 -5.09 -0.16 -23.87
CA ASN A 43 -3.76 0.24 -24.33
C ASN A 43 -2.63 -0.60 -23.73
N PHE A 44 -2.97 -1.64 -22.98
CA PHE A 44 -2.01 -2.55 -22.37
C PHE A 44 -2.61 -3.97 -22.32
N PRO A 45 -1.82 -5.05 -22.51
CA PRO A 45 -2.33 -6.42 -22.57
C PRO A 45 -2.67 -6.99 -21.18
N VAL A 46 -3.56 -6.29 -20.46
CA VAL A 46 -4.10 -6.66 -19.15
C VAL A 46 -5.61 -6.65 -19.19
N GLU A 47 -6.23 -7.56 -18.43
CA GLU A 47 -7.65 -7.50 -18.09
C GLU A 47 -7.82 -7.68 -16.57
N LEU A 48 -8.78 -6.96 -16.00
CA LEU A 48 -9.10 -7.05 -14.58
C LEU A 48 -10.27 -7.99 -14.36
N LEU A 49 -10.15 -8.86 -13.36
CA LEU A 49 -11.22 -9.69 -12.83
C LEU A 49 -11.61 -9.17 -11.44
N PHE A 50 -12.77 -8.56 -11.32
CA PHE A 50 -13.27 -8.04 -10.05
C PHE A 50 -13.88 -9.15 -9.19
N LEU A 51 -13.36 -9.33 -7.97
CA LEU A 51 -13.80 -10.34 -7.01
C LEU A 51 -14.04 -9.73 -5.62
N ARG A 52 -14.47 -10.55 -4.67
CA ARG A 52 -14.26 -10.25 -3.24
C ARG A 52 -12.79 -10.53 -2.92
N ASP A 53 -12.26 -9.82 -1.93
CA ASP A 53 -10.87 -9.95 -1.50
C ASP A 53 -10.53 -11.38 -1.03
N ASP A 54 -11.42 -11.99 -0.26
CA ASP A 54 -11.27 -13.36 0.24
C ASP A 54 -11.24 -14.44 -0.87
N ASP A 55 -11.81 -14.14 -2.04
CA ASP A 55 -11.79 -15.02 -3.23
C ASP A 55 -10.52 -14.85 -4.09
N ILE A 56 -9.75 -13.77 -3.94
CA ILE A 56 -8.59 -13.47 -4.81
C ILE A 56 -7.49 -14.53 -4.68
N PRO A 57 -7.01 -14.91 -3.47
CA PRO A 57 -5.97 -15.91 -3.34
C PRO A 57 -6.32 -17.26 -4.00
N ASP A 58 -7.59 -17.69 -3.88
CA ASP A 58 -8.06 -18.93 -4.49
C ASP A 58 -8.15 -18.83 -6.02
N SER A 59 -8.64 -17.71 -6.54
CA SER A 59 -8.71 -17.45 -7.99
C SER A 59 -7.34 -17.51 -8.67
N VAL A 60 -6.30 -17.00 -7.99
CA VAL A 60 -4.92 -17.03 -8.47
C VAL A 60 -4.34 -18.44 -8.37
N ALA A 61 -4.48 -19.11 -7.22
CA ALA A 61 -3.97 -20.47 -7.02
C ALA A 61 -4.55 -21.47 -8.04
N ASN A 62 -5.85 -21.36 -8.34
CA ASN A 62 -6.54 -22.23 -9.28
C ASN A 62 -6.35 -21.80 -10.75
N GLY A 63 -5.66 -20.68 -11.00
CA GLY A 63 -5.36 -20.17 -12.34
C GLY A 63 -6.56 -19.60 -13.10
N THR A 64 -7.61 -19.21 -12.38
CA THR A 64 -8.74 -18.44 -12.94
C THR A 64 -8.30 -17.02 -13.28
N ALA A 65 -7.43 -16.45 -12.44
CA ALA A 65 -6.62 -15.26 -12.72
C ALA A 65 -5.13 -15.65 -12.79
N ASP A 66 -4.35 -14.91 -13.58
CA ASP A 66 -2.90 -15.11 -13.67
C ASP A 66 -2.19 -14.48 -12.46
N LEU A 67 -2.71 -13.37 -11.96
CA LEU A 67 -2.20 -12.60 -10.83
C LEU A 67 -3.35 -12.07 -9.97
N GLY A 68 -3.04 -11.58 -8.77
CA GLY A 68 -4.00 -10.90 -7.91
C GLY A 68 -3.41 -9.71 -7.17
N ILE A 69 -4.19 -8.65 -6.97
CA ILE A 69 -3.87 -7.55 -6.04
C ILE A 69 -4.80 -7.69 -4.84
N VAL A 70 -4.21 -7.97 -3.67
CA VAL A 70 -4.93 -8.25 -2.44
C VAL A 70 -4.13 -7.74 -1.22
N GLY A 71 -4.76 -7.60 -0.06
CA GLY A 71 -4.04 -7.35 1.19
C GLY A 71 -3.23 -8.57 1.64
N LEU A 72 -2.03 -8.36 2.17
CA LEU A 72 -1.18 -9.43 2.71
C LEU A 72 -1.90 -10.26 3.79
N ASN A 73 -2.78 -9.62 4.57
CA ASN A 73 -3.65 -10.29 5.53
C ASN A 73 -4.48 -11.43 4.92
N GLU A 74 -5.06 -11.24 3.73
CA GLU A 74 -5.82 -12.32 3.08
C GLU A 74 -4.90 -13.42 2.55
N VAL A 75 -3.69 -13.08 2.09
CA VAL A 75 -2.70 -14.09 1.66
C VAL A 75 -2.32 -15.01 2.83
N LEU A 76 -2.07 -14.42 4.00
CA LEU A 76 -1.71 -15.14 5.21
C LEU A 76 -2.89 -15.93 5.79
N GLU A 77 -4.10 -15.38 5.70
CA GLU A 77 -5.31 -16.03 6.24
C GLU A 77 -5.78 -17.21 5.37
N LYS A 78 -5.67 -17.12 4.04
CA LYS A 78 -6.20 -18.15 3.14
C LYS A 78 -5.25 -19.32 2.87
N GLU A 79 -3.95 -19.15 3.14
CA GLU A 79 -2.89 -20.16 2.95
C GLU A 79 -2.95 -20.90 1.59
N LYS A 80 -3.32 -20.18 0.52
CA LYS A 80 -3.39 -20.74 -0.84
C LYS A 80 -2.00 -20.88 -1.46
N ASP A 81 -1.88 -21.68 -2.53
CA ASP A 81 -0.63 -21.92 -3.25
C ASP A 81 -0.23 -20.73 -4.15
N VAL A 82 -0.02 -19.59 -3.51
CA VAL A 82 0.38 -18.32 -4.12
C VAL A 82 1.68 -17.84 -3.49
N GLU A 83 2.36 -16.93 -4.17
CA GLU A 83 3.53 -16.22 -3.68
C GLU A 83 3.38 -14.72 -3.89
N VAL A 84 4.03 -13.94 -3.03
CA VAL A 84 4.06 -12.48 -3.17
C VAL A 84 5.15 -12.13 -4.18
N VAL A 85 4.73 -11.51 -5.29
CA VAL A 85 5.62 -11.01 -6.34
C VAL A 85 6.15 -9.63 -5.97
N LYS A 86 5.29 -8.77 -5.42
CA LYS A 86 5.65 -7.38 -5.10
C LYS A 86 4.78 -6.79 -4.01
N GLU A 87 5.41 -6.07 -3.09
CA GLU A 87 4.73 -5.15 -2.17
C GLU A 87 4.44 -3.81 -2.86
N LEU A 88 3.16 -3.44 -2.93
CA LEU A 88 2.73 -2.26 -3.68
C LEU A 88 2.82 -0.97 -2.88
N GLY A 89 2.89 -1.03 -1.55
CA GLY A 89 3.18 0.13 -0.70
C GLY A 89 1.98 0.99 -0.29
N PHE A 90 0.75 0.60 -0.67
CA PHE A 90 -0.49 1.30 -0.31
C PHE A 90 -1.45 0.41 0.50
N SER A 91 -2.60 0.95 0.93
CA SER A 91 -3.59 0.23 1.75
C SER A 91 -3.05 -0.35 3.06
N LYS A 92 -2.06 0.31 3.67
CA LYS A 92 -1.42 -0.15 4.90
C LYS A 92 -2.41 -0.30 6.06
N CYS A 93 -2.28 -1.40 6.80
CA CYS A 93 -2.99 -1.69 8.03
C CYS A 93 -2.18 -2.72 8.84
N HIS A 94 -2.70 -3.07 10.01
CA HIS A 94 -2.13 -4.14 10.82
C HIS A 94 -3.25 -4.92 11.51
N LEU A 95 -3.04 -6.21 11.80
CA LEU A 95 -3.98 -6.98 12.62
C LEU A 95 -3.55 -6.94 14.07
N SER A 96 -4.51 -6.74 14.96
CA SER A 96 -4.24 -6.59 16.39
C SER A 96 -5.31 -7.22 17.26
N LEU A 97 -4.86 -7.64 18.45
CA LEU A 97 -5.78 -7.92 19.55
C LEU A 97 -6.21 -6.60 20.18
N ALA A 98 -7.51 -6.49 20.42
CA ALA A 98 -8.09 -5.37 21.15
C ALA A 98 -9.07 -5.88 22.20
N ILE A 99 -9.10 -5.19 23.35
CA ILE A 99 -9.93 -5.53 24.50
C ILE A 99 -10.81 -4.33 24.89
N PRO A 100 -11.92 -4.52 25.62
CA PRO A 100 -12.68 -3.40 26.17
C PRO A 100 -11.81 -2.49 27.04
N LYS A 101 -11.90 -1.18 26.84
CA LYS A 101 -11.09 -0.16 27.53
C LYS A 101 -11.19 -0.19 29.06
N ARG A 102 -12.22 -0.82 29.60
CA ARG A 102 -12.44 -1.01 31.04
C ARG A 102 -11.62 -2.15 31.64
N GLU A 103 -11.08 -3.04 30.81
CA GLU A 103 -10.29 -4.18 31.25
C GLU A 103 -8.85 -3.76 31.53
N ASP A 104 -8.23 -4.37 32.53
CA ASP A 104 -6.80 -4.19 32.82
C ASP A 104 -5.99 -5.25 32.06
N TYR A 105 -5.14 -4.81 31.12
CA TYR A 105 -4.35 -5.69 30.29
C TYR A 105 -3.07 -6.12 31.02
N THR A 106 -3.03 -7.38 31.46
CA THR A 106 -1.89 -7.94 32.21
C THR A 106 -0.90 -8.69 31.31
N GLY A 107 -0.87 -8.41 30.01
CA GLY A 107 -0.09 -9.14 29.00
C GLY A 107 -0.80 -10.36 28.42
N LEU A 108 -0.10 -11.11 27.56
CA LEU A 108 -0.66 -12.19 26.74
C LEU A 108 -1.44 -13.26 27.52
N SER A 109 -1.07 -13.54 28.76
CA SER A 109 -1.77 -14.51 29.60
C SER A 109 -3.22 -14.12 29.90
N TRP A 110 -3.58 -12.83 29.76
CA TRP A 110 -4.94 -12.32 29.92
C TRP A 110 -5.94 -13.03 28.99
N PHE A 111 -5.49 -13.47 27.81
CA PHE A 111 -6.33 -14.16 26.82
C PHE A 111 -6.61 -15.63 27.16
N ASN A 112 -5.96 -16.22 28.18
CA ASN A 112 -6.22 -17.62 28.54
C ASN A 112 -7.66 -17.82 29.02
N ASN A 113 -8.31 -18.86 28.50
CA ASN A 113 -9.70 -19.23 28.73
C ASN A 113 -10.72 -18.13 28.37
N ARG A 114 -10.32 -17.16 27.55
CA ARG A 114 -11.21 -16.12 27.01
C ARG A 114 -11.60 -16.41 25.58
N LYS A 115 -12.67 -15.78 25.13
CA LYS A 115 -13.16 -15.85 23.76
C LYS A 115 -12.73 -14.63 22.96
N ILE A 116 -12.18 -14.86 21.78
CA ILE A 116 -11.70 -13.81 20.87
C ILE A 116 -12.52 -13.89 19.58
N ALA A 117 -13.24 -12.82 19.24
CA ALA A 117 -13.96 -12.74 17.97
C ALA A 117 -13.04 -12.29 16.84
N THR A 118 -13.14 -12.90 15.66
CA THR A 118 -12.30 -12.55 14.51
C THR A 118 -12.87 -13.02 13.18
N SER A 119 -12.51 -12.33 12.09
CA SER A 119 -12.62 -12.85 10.72
C SER A 119 -11.32 -13.50 10.21
N TYR A 120 -10.27 -13.52 11.04
CA TYR A 120 -8.91 -14.01 10.73
C TYR A 120 -8.48 -15.17 11.65
N PRO A 121 -9.23 -16.29 11.70
CA PRO A 121 -8.93 -17.39 12.60
C PRO A 121 -7.59 -18.07 12.37
N VAL A 122 -7.11 -18.17 11.12
CA VAL A 122 -5.86 -18.87 10.81
C VAL A 122 -4.67 -18.10 11.37
N ILE A 123 -4.60 -16.80 11.10
CA ILE A 123 -3.54 -15.94 11.64
C ILE A 123 -3.57 -15.94 13.17
N LEU A 124 -4.76 -15.84 13.77
CA LEU A 124 -4.92 -15.85 15.22
C LEU A 124 -4.47 -17.18 15.82
N SER A 125 -4.87 -18.32 15.25
CA SER A 125 -4.50 -19.65 15.76
C SER A 125 -2.99 -19.82 15.81
N HIS A 126 -2.29 -19.49 14.72
CA HIS A 126 -0.83 -19.54 14.66
C HIS A 126 -0.16 -18.67 15.73
N PHE A 127 -0.70 -17.46 15.97
CA PHE A 127 -0.19 -16.57 17.01
C PHE A 127 -0.40 -17.15 18.42
N LEU A 128 -1.60 -17.66 18.72
CA LEU A 128 -1.92 -18.23 20.03
C LEU A 128 -1.07 -19.47 20.33
N GLU A 129 -0.94 -20.37 19.35
CA GLU A 129 -0.13 -21.59 19.46
C GLU A 129 1.34 -21.27 19.73
N ARG A 130 1.92 -20.34 18.96
CA ARG A 130 3.32 -19.91 19.12
C ARG A 130 3.60 -19.31 20.50
N ASN A 131 2.60 -18.70 21.13
CA ASN A 131 2.72 -18.07 22.45
C ASN A 131 2.19 -18.94 23.60
N GLY A 132 1.72 -20.17 23.33
CA GLY A 132 1.19 -21.07 24.34
C GLY A 132 -0.11 -20.57 25.02
N ILE A 133 -0.90 -19.76 24.32
CA ILE A 133 -2.16 -19.18 24.82
C ILE A 133 -3.32 -20.11 24.44
N ARG A 134 -4.20 -20.41 25.40
CA ARG A 134 -5.41 -21.19 25.14
C ARG A 134 -6.63 -20.27 25.19
N ALA A 135 -7.12 -19.85 24.03
CA ALA A 135 -8.32 -19.03 23.89
C ALA A 135 -9.33 -19.68 22.93
N ASP A 136 -10.61 -19.36 23.08
CA ASP A 136 -11.67 -19.79 22.17
C ASP A 136 -11.78 -18.80 21.00
N ILE A 137 -11.58 -19.28 19.76
CA ILE A 137 -11.68 -18.45 18.56
C ILE A 137 -13.13 -18.47 18.06
N HIS A 138 -13.80 -17.33 18.14
CA HIS A 138 -15.15 -17.16 17.64
C HIS A 138 -15.15 -16.47 16.27
N VAL A 139 -15.38 -17.25 15.22
CA VAL A 139 -15.34 -16.74 13.84
C VAL A 139 -16.62 -15.99 13.51
N ILE A 140 -16.49 -14.74 13.05
CA ILE A 140 -17.60 -13.91 12.59
C ILE A 140 -17.25 -13.18 11.30
N THR A 141 -18.26 -13.01 10.44
CA THR A 141 -18.12 -12.36 9.14
C THR A 141 -18.56 -10.91 9.20
N GLY A 142 -17.64 -10.05 9.65
CA GLY A 142 -17.81 -8.60 9.71
C GLY A 142 -18.41 -8.07 11.01
N SER A 143 -18.27 -6.76 11.22
CA SER A 143 -18.62 -6.08 12.48
C SER A 143 -18.00 -6.77 13.69
N VAL A 144 -16.70 -7.06 13.64
CA VAL A 144 -16.03 -7.79 14.72
C VAL A 144 -16.02 -6.95 16.00
N GLU A 145 -15.89 -5.64 15.86
CA GLU A 145 -15.79 -4.65 16.92
C GLU A 145 -16.99 -4.59 17.87
N ILE A 146 -18.17 -5.05 17.45
CA ILE A 146 -19.37 -5.06 18.31
C ILE A 146 -19.41 -6.27 19.25
N ALA A 147 -18.63 -7.33 18.98
CA ALA A 147 -18.73 -8.60 19.68
C ALA A 147 -18.52 -8.48 21.21
N PRO A 148 -17.55 -7.68 21.71
CA PRO A 148 -17.42 -7.48 23.15
C PRO A 148 -18.56 -6.68 23.78
N GLY A 149 -19.11 -5.70 23.06
CA GLY A 149 -20.20 -4.85 23.55
C GLY A 149 -21.51 -5.62 23.79
N ILE A 150 -21.76 -6.68 23.02
CA ILE A 150 -22.96 -7.52 23.12
C ILE A 150 -22.72 -8.82 23.93
N GLY A 151 -21.51 -9.01 24.47
CA GLY A 151 -21.15 -10.21 25.23
C GLY A 151 -20.95 -11.47 24.39
N LEU A 152 -20.67 -11.32 23.09
CA LEU A 152 -20.38 -12.46 22.20
C LEU A 152 -18.95 -13.00 22.39
N ALA A 153 -18.00 -12.12 22.72
CA ALA A 153 -16.60 -12.45 22.98
C ALA A 153 -16.00 -11.49 24.03
N ASP A 154 -14.86 -11.84 24.62
CA ASP A 154 -14.16 -11.00 25.61
C ASP A 154 -13.22 -9.99 24.94
N ALA A 155 -12.72 -10.33 23.75
CA ALA A 155 -11.79 -9.53 22.97
C ALA A 155 -12.04 -9.74 21.47
N ILE A 156 -11.34 -8.95 20.65
CA ILE A 156 -11.33 -9.12 19.20
C ILE A 156 -9.92 -9.26 18.67
N PHE A 157 -9.78 -9.92 17.53
CA PHE A 157 -8.61 -9.86 16.66
C PHE A 157 -9.06 -9.39 15.28
N ASP A 158 -8.67 -8.19 14.87
CA ASP A 158 -9.14 -7.62 13.61
C ASP A 158 -8.14 -6.62 13.00
N ILE A 159 -8.42 -6.21 11.77
CA ILE A 159 -7.68 -5.19 11.05
C ILE A 159 -7.86 -3.80 11.70
N VAL A 160 -6.75 -3.09 11.84
CA VAL A 160 -6.68 -1.73 12.36
C VAL A 160 -5.94 -0.86 11.35
N SER A 161 -6.48 0.33 11.08
CA SER A 161 -5.82 1.33 10.22
C SER A 161 -5.67 2.67 10.95
N SER A 162 -6.75 3.44 11.10
CA SER A 162 -6.71 4.69 11.89
C SER A 162 -7.01 4.48 13.39
N GLY A 163 -7.50 3.30 13.78
CA GLY A 163 -7.99 3.00 15.13
C GLY A 163 -9.38 3.56 15.47
N SER A 164 -10.01 4.32 14.56
CA SER A 164 -11.31 4.97 14.81
C SER A 164 -12.41 3.98 15.21
N THR A 165 -12.47 2.82 14.55
CA THR A 165 -13.44 1.75 14.83
C THR A 165 -13.29 1.16 16.24
N LEU A 166 -12.06 1.02 16.74
CA LEU A 166 -11.82 0.55 18.11
C LEU A 166 -12.34 1.58 19.12
N ILE A 167 -12.00 2.86 18.90
CA ILE A 167 -12.40 3.96 19.77
C ILE A 167 -13.92 4.08 19.86
N SER A 168 -14.64 4.01 18.73
CA SER A 168 -16.10 4.11 18.71
C SER A 168 -16.81 2.97 19.45
N ASN A 169 -16.13 1.83 19.63
CA ASN A 169 -16.65 0.65 20.31
C ASN A 169 -16.06 0.45 21.71
N ASN A 170 -15.41 1.49 22.27
CA ASN A 170 -14.75 1.45 23.58
C ASN A 170 -13.71 0.31 23.71
N LEU A 171 -12.98 0.02 22.63
CA LEU A 171 -11.89 -0.94 22.60
C LEU A 171 -10.54 -0.22 22.62
N VAL A 172 -9.52 -0.91 23.10
CA VAL A 172 -8.12 -0.49 23.08
C VAL A 172 -7.27 -1.59 22.49
N GLU A 173 -6.36 -1.23 21.58
CA GLU A 173 -5.36 -2.13 21.01
C GLU A 173 -4.34 -2.51 22.09
N VAL A 174 -4.04 -3.80 22.21
CA VAL A 174 -3.09 -4.31 23.22
C VAL A 174 -1.92 -5.08 22.63
N GLU A 175 -2.11 -5.74 21.48
CA GLU A 175 -1.04 -6.49 20.81
C GLU A 175 -1.14 -6.34 19.30
N ARG A 176 -0.07 -5.84 18.68
CA ARG A 176 0.06 -5.68 17.23
C ARG A 176 0.80 -6.87 16.65
N ILE A 177 0.13 -7.65 15.81
CA ILE A 177 0.59 -9.00 15.47
C ILE A 177 1.15 -9.08 14.05
N VAL A 178 0.42 -8.54 13.06
CA VAL A 178 0.78 -8.65 11.64
C VAL A 178 0.67 -7.29 10.97
N GLU A 179 1.75 -6.86 10.30
CA GLU A 179 1.70 -5.76 9.34
C GLU A 179 1.09 -6.25 8.02
N SER A 180 0.22 -5.44 7.42
CA SER A 180 -0.39 -5.73 6.12
C SER A 180 -0.39 -4.51 5.21
N GLN A 181 -0.29 -4.78 3.91
CA GLN A 181 -0.37 -3.81 2.83
C GLN A 181 -0.85 -4.51 1.56
N ALA A 182 -1.17 -3.74 0.53
CA ALA A 182 -1.45 -4.29 -0.79
C ALA A 182 -0.23 -5.00 -1.37
N VAL A 183 -0.45 -6.23 -1.87
CA VAL A 183 0.56 -7.06 -2.52
C VAL A 183 0.05 -7.57 -3.86
N LEU A 184 0.97 -7.71 -4.82
CA LEU A 184 0.74 -8.45 -6.05
C LEU A 184 1.15 -9.90 -5.82
N ILE A 185 0.25 -10.84 -6.10
CA ILE A 185 0.49 -12.28 -5.95
C ILE A 185 0.43 -13.02 -7.30
N SER A 186 1.16 -14.13 -7.39
CA SER A 186 1.14 -15.10 -8.50
C SER A 186 0.95 -16.52 -7.96
N PRO A 187 0.52 -17.49 -8.79
CA PRO A 187 0.50 -18.89 -8.39
C PRO A 187 1.94 -19.41 -8.20
N ARG A 188 2.18 -20.15 -7.12
CA ARG A 188 3.53 -20.59 -6.74
C ARG A 188 4.09 -21.69 -7.66
N ARG A 189 3.22 -22.60 -8.12
CA ARG A 189 3.63 -23.78 -8.90
C ARG A 189 3.31 -23.68 -10.39
N ARG A 190 2.57 -22.66 -10.81
CA ARG A 190 2.15 -22.47 -12.19
C ARG A 190 2.92 -21.30 -12.79
N HIS A 191 3.68 -21.57 -13.84
CA HIS A 191 4.42 -20.53 -14.53
C HIS A 191 3.54 -19.82 -15.56
N LEU A 192 3.72 -18.50 -15.66
CA LEU A 192 3.20 -17.71 -16.77
C LEU A 192 3.91 -18.12 -18.07
N SER A 193 3.21 -17.98 -19.20
CA SER A 193 3.89 -18.07 -20.50
C SER A 193 4.92 -16.95 -20.63
N GLU A 194 5.94 -17.16 -21.45
CA GLU A 194 6.98 -16.15 -21.72
C GLU A 194 6.38 -14.79 -22.10
N SER A 195 5.39 -14.80 -22.98
CA SER A 195 4.66 -13.60 -23.38
C SER A 195 3.92 -12.88 -22.24
N LYS A 196 3.33 -13.61 -21.28
CA LYS A 196 2.67 -13.00 -20.11
C LYS A 196 3.69 -12.50 -19.10
N ARG A 197 4.87 -13.14 -19.04
CA ARG A 197 5.98 -12.71 -18.19
C ARG A 197 6.55 -11.37 -18.67
N GLU A 198 6.74 -11.18 -19.98
CA GLU A 198 7.14 -9.88 -20.54
C GLU A 198 6.15 -8.76 -20.16
N VAL A 199 4.85 -9.05 -20.24
CA VAL A 199 3.80 -8.10 -19.82
C VAL A 199 3.87 -7.79 -18.33
N LEU A 200 4.11 -8.82 -17.50
CA LEU A 200 4.31 -8.63 -16.05
C LEU A 200 5.53 -7.77 -15.79
N ASP A 201 6.67 -8.05 -16.41
CA ASP A 201 7.92 -7.30 -16.20
C ASP A 201 7.75 -5.82 -16.58
N GLU A 202 7.07 -5.53 -17.69
CA GLU A 202 6.73 -4.16 -18.07
C GLU A 202 5.76 -3.49 -17.08
N LEU A 203 4.77 -4.23 -16.57
CA LEU A 203 3.84 -3.73 -15.56
C LEU A 203 4.57 -3.40 -14.25
N LEU A 204 5.45 -4.28 -13.77
CA LEU A 204 6.25 -4.07 -12.56
C LEU A 204 7.16 -2.86 -12.71
N PHE A 205 7.81 -2.70 -13.87
CA PHE A 205 8.61 -1.52 -14.18
C PHE A 205 7.79 -0.23 -14.09
N ARG A 206 6.57 -0.21 -14.64
CA ARG A 206 5.67 0.95 -14.55
C ARG A 206 5.26 1.25 -13.11
N PHE A 207 4.95 0.22 -12.31
CA PHE A 207 4.65 0.38 -10.89
C PHE A 207 5.84 0.93 -10.10
N ASP A 208 7.06 0.47 -10.41
CA ASP A 208 8.27 1.01 -9.80
C ASP A 208 8.51 2.47 -10.17
N ALA A 209 8.23 2.86 -11.41
CA ALA A 209 8.36 4.26 -11.84
C ALA A 209 7.36 5.19 -11.13
N VAL A 210 6.13 4.73 -10.88
CA VAL A 210 5.13 5.45 -10.08
C VAL A 210 5.58 5.55 -8.62
N LYS A 211 5.94 4.41 -8.01
CA LYS A 211 6.40 4.36 -6.61
C LYS A 211 7.66 5.18 -6.36
N ALA A 212 8.55 5.27 -7.34
CA ALA A 212 9.76 6.07 -7.24
C ALA A 212 9.44 7.58 -7.19
N ALA A 213 8.36 8.02 -7.84
CA ALA A 213 7.89 9.40 -7.84
C ALA A 213 7.06 9.76 -6.60
N ASP A 214 6.42 8.77 -5.96
CA ASP A 214 5.61 8.95 -4.77
C ASP A 214 6.34 9.73 -3.65
N GLY A 215 5.63 10.69 -3.06
CA GLY A 215 6.15 11.56 -2.00
C GLY A 215 7.30 12.47 -2.41
N LYS A 216 7.55 12.68 -3.71
CA LYS A 216 8.58 13.58 -4.23
C LYS A 216 8.00 14.75 -5.01
N LYS A 217 8.69 15.89 -4.95
CA LYS A 217 8.38 17.08 -5.73
C LYS A 217 9.60 17.48 -6.54
N TYR A 218 9.35 17.90 -7.77
CA TYR A 218 10.34 18.59 -8.57
C TYR A 218 10.32 20.05 -8.18
N ILE A 219 11.47 20.58 -7.78
CA ILE A 219 11.62 21.98 -7.43
C ILE A 219 12.53 22.68 -8.42
N LEU A 220 12.18 23.91 -8.75
CA LEU A 220 13.05 24.82 -9.48
C LEU A 220 13.04 26.18 -8.81
N MET A 221 14.17 26.87 -8.87
CA MET A 221 14.33 28.17 -8.22
C MET A 221 15.37 29.01 -8.95
N ASN A 222 15.20 30.33 -8.89
CA ASN A 222 16.21 31.27 -9.36
C ASN A 222 17.20 31.56 -8.24
N VAL A 223 18.49 31.56 -8.54
CA VAL A 223 19.57 31.78 -7.58
C VAL A 223 20.57 32.78 -8.17
N PRO A 224 20.97 33.83 -7.42
CA PRO A 224 22.10 34.67 -7.78
C PRO A 224 23.38 33.82 -7.87
N ARG A 225 24.20 34.01 -8.91
CA ARG A 225 25.41 33.17 -9.11
C ARG A 225 26.38 33.22 -7.93
N ASN A 226 26.49 34.36 -7.26
CA ASN A 226 27.33 34.53 -6.06
C ASN A 226 26.77 33.81 -4.81
N LYS A 227 25.57 33.24 -4.89
CA LYS A 227 24.87 32.50 -3.83
C LYS A 227 24.61 31.04 -4.18
N LEU A 228 25.11 30.58 -5.32
CA LEU A 228 24.91 29.22 -5.80
C LEU A 228 25.43 28.18 -4.80
N ASP A 229 26.65 28.34 -4.29
CA ASP A 229 27.25 27.37 -3.36
C ASP A 229 26.46 27.26 -2.05
N ASP A 230 25.97 28.39 -1.51
CA ASP A 230 25.13 28.44 -0.31
C ASP A 230 23.84 27.62 -0.52
N VAL A 231 23.21 27.75 -1.69
CA VAL A 231 22.00 26.99 -2.06
C VAL A 231 22.30 25.50 -2.27
N LEU A 232 23.41 25.17 -2.92
CA LEU A 232 23.82 23.78 -3.16
C LEU A 232 24.08 23.01 -1.85
N MET A 233 24.59 23.68 -0.81
CA MET A 233 24.77 23.07 0.51
C MET A 233 23.46 22.74 1.22
N VAL A 234 22.38 23.47 0.91
CA VAL A 234 21.05 23.25 1.50
C VAL A 234 20.31 22.10 0.82
N LEU A 235 20.57 21.86 -0.47
CA LEU A 235 19.88 20.82 -1.24
C LEU A 235 20.39 19.41 -0.88
N PRO A 236 19.52 18.51 -0.39
CA PRO A 236 19.94 17.15 -0.05
C PRO A 236 20.25 16.30 -1.30
N GLY A 237 21.50 15.83 -1.40
CA GLY A 237 21.81 14.46 -1.81
C GLY A 237 21.41 13.95 -3.20
N ILE A 238 21.13 14.80 -4.19
CA ILE A 238 21.11 14.37 -5.60
C ILE A 238 22.52 14.48 -6.17
N LYS A 239 22.98 13.45 -6.90
CA LYS A 239 24.33 13.33 -7.49
C LYS A 239 24.85 14.63 -8.10
N SER A 240 23.99 15.44 -8.73
CA SER A 240 24.24 16.84 -9.09
C SER A 240 22.90 17.51 -9.43
N PRO A 241 22.51 18.63 -8.81
CA PRO A 241 21.36 19.41 -9.28
C PRO A 241 21.65 20.01 -10.66
N THR A 242 20.59 20.25 -11.43
CA THR A 242 20.71 20.85 -12.77
C THR A 242 20.78 22.35 -12.63
N ILE A 243 21.78 22.97 -13.25
CA ILE A 243 22.01 24.42 -13.23
C ILE A 243 21.88 24.96 -14.65
N LEU A 244 20.89 25.83 -14.89
CA LEU A 244 20.62 26.44 -16.19
C LEU A 244 20.93 27.95 -16.14
N PRO A 245 21.60 28.52 -17.15
CA PRO A 245 21.77 29.97 -17.24
C PRO A 245 20.42 30.66 -17.51
N LEU A 246 20.22 31.84 -16.94
CA LEU A 246 19.07 32.70 -17.23
C LEU A 246 19.47 33.84 -18.18
N ALA A 247 18.47 34.56 -18.71
CA ALA A 247 18.69 35.73 -19.56
C ALA A 247 19.51 36.82 -18.85
N ASN A 248 19.32 36.97 -17.53
CA ASN A 248 20.22 37.73 -16.70
C ASN A 248 21.43 36.86 -16.32
N SER A 249 22.62 37.25 -16.76
CA SER A 249 23.86 36.51 -16.49
C SER A 249 24.22 36.42 -15.02
N ASP A 250 23.70 37.30 -14.16
CA ASP A 250 23.97 37.27 -12.72
C ASP A 250 23.17 36.18 -12.00
N TRP A 251 22.27 35.49 -12.70
CA TRP A 251 21.38 34.48 -12.15
C TRP A 251 21.47 33.14 -12.88
N CYS A 252 21.07 32.09 -12.18
CA CYS A 252 20.85 30.75 -12.73
C CYS A 252 19.57 30.14 -12.16
N SER A 253 18.97 29.21 -12.90
CA SER A 253 17.91 28.34 -12.39
C SER A 253 18.52 27.06 -11.86
N VAL A 254 18.20 26.70 -10.63
CA VAL A 254 18.62 25.45 -9.98
C VAL A 254 17.41 24.53 -9.87
N HIS A 255 17.54 23.31 -10.38
CA HIS A 255 16.49 22.31 -10.40
C HIS A 255 16.92 21.08 -9.60
N SER A 256 16.00 20.55 -8.79
CA SER A 256 16.24 19.38 -7.94
C SER A 256 14.94 18.62 -7.69
N VAL A 257 15.06 17.38 -7.21
CA VAL A 257 13.94 16.60 -6.68
C VAL A 257 14.09 16.51 -5.16
N LEU A 258 13.00 16.69 -4.41
CA LEU A 258 13.00 16.59 -2.95
C LEU A 258 11.85 15.72 -2.46
N GLU A 259 12.01 15.14 -1.27
CA GLU A 259 10.90 14.57 -0.53
C GLU A 259 9.91 15.67 -0.10
N GLU A 260 8.63 15.48 -0.37
CA GLU A 260 7.57 16.43 -0.04
C GLU A 260 7.53 16.77 1.45
N LYS A 261 7.79 15.78 2.31
CA LYS A 261 7.83 15.96 3.77
C LYS A 261 8.90 16.94 4.24
N LYS A 262 10.00 17.08 3.48
CA LYS A 262 11.11 17.99 3.78
C LYS A 262 10.96 19.34 3.06
N LEU A 263 9.96 19.48 2.19
CA LEU A 263 9.81 20.63 1.31
C LEU A 263 9.74 21.95 2.10
N TRP A 264 8.85 22.02 3.09
CA TRP A 264 8.66 23.25 3.89
C TRP A 264 9.87 23.62 4.75
N GLU A 265 10.57 22.61 5.28
CA GLU A 265 11.82 22.83 6.03
C GLU A 265 12.91 23.41 5.11
N ILE A 266 13.04 22.86 3.91
CA ILE A 266 14.08 23.24 2.95
C ILE A 266 13.78 24.60 2.31
N ILE A 267 12.53 24.90 1.95
CA ILE A 267 12.15 26.19 1.34
C ILE A 267 12.58 27.38 2.20
N GLY A 268 12.44 27.30 3.53
CA GLY A 268 12.90 28.36 4.43
C GLY A 268 14.42 28.59 4.36
N LYS A 269 15.19 27.49 4.34
CA LYS A 269 16.65 27.53 4.22
C LYS A 269 17.09 28.07 2.85
N LEU A 270 16.43 27.64 1.77
CA LEU A 270 16.71 28.10 0.41
C LEU A 270 16.48 29.61 0.25
N LYS A 271 15.37 30.14 0.78
CA LYS A 271 15.10 31.59 0.76
C LYS A 271 16.17 32.38 1.51
N ASN A 272 16.59 31.91 2.68
CA ASN A 272 17.66 32.56 3.46
C ASN A 272 19.02 32.51 2.75
N ALA A 273 19.26 31.46 1.95
CA ALA A 273 20.44 31.34 1.10
C ALA A 273 20.38 32.23 -0.16
N GLY A 274 19.26 32.88 -0.45
CA GLY A 274 19.09 33.81 -1.57
C GLY A 274 18.34 33.24 -2.78
N ALA A 275 17.69 32.07 -2.65
CA ALA A 275 16.83 31.54 -3.70
C ALA A 275 15.50 32.30 -3.80
N GLU A 276 15.08 32.61 -5.02
CA GLU A 276 13.85 33.32 -5.35
C GLU A 276 12.99 32.52 -6.34
N GLY A 277 11.69 32.83 -6.39
CA GLY A 277 10.78 32.22 -7.37
C GLY A 277 10.71 30.69 -7.30
N ILE A 278 10.79 30.12 -6.09
CA ILE A 278 10.77 28.67 -5.89
C ILE A 278 9.40 28.10 -6.31
N LEU A 279 9.40 27.22 -7.31
CA LEU A 279 8.22 26.45 -7.73
C LEU A 279 8.40 24.99 -7.32
N ALA A 280 7.31 24.36 -6.90
CA ALA A 280 7.23 22.92 -6.64
C ALA A 280 6.17 22.32 -7.56
N LEU A 281 6.55 21.26 -8.28
CA LEU A 281 5.71 20.55 -9.23
C LEU A 281 5.62 19.08 -8.82
N ASP A 282 4.47 18.47 -9.09
CA ASP A 282 4.25 17.04 -8.91
C ASP A 282 5.05 16.25 -9.94
N ILE A 283 5.61 15.12 -9.49
CA ILE A 283 6.28 14.16 -10.37
C ILE A 283 5.31 13.00 -10.51
N GLU A 284 4.79 12.76 -11.71
CA GLU A 284 3.90 11.60 -11.92
C GLU A 284 4.68 10.28 -11.97
N LYS A 285 5.89 10.30 -12.57
CA LYS A 285 6.69 9.10 -12.85
C LYS A 285 8.17 9.44 -12.80
N MET A 286 8.98 8.54 -12.23
CA MET A 286 10.42 8.67 -12.20
C MET A 286 11.07 7.35 -12.59
N ILE A 287 11.81 7.35 -13.70
CA ILE A 287 12.54 6.17 -14.20
C ILE A 287 13.96 6.24 -13.63
N LEU A 288 14.37 5.19 -12.92
CA LEU A 288 15.68 5.08 -12.27
C LEU A 288 16.61 4.12 -13.00
#